data_AF-A0AAD8XFP2-F1
#
_entry.id   AF-A0AAD8XFP2-F1
#
_cell.length_a   1.000
_cell.length_b   1.000
_cell.length_c   1.000
_cell.angle_alpha   90.00
_cell.angle_beta   90.00
_cell.angle_gamma   90.00
#
_symmetry.space_group_name_H-M   'P 1'
#
loop_
_entity.id
_entity.type
_entity.pdbx_description
1 polymer ?
#
loop_
_entity_poly.entity_id
_entity_poly.type
_entity_poly.pdbx_seq_one_letter_code
_entity_poly.pdbx_strand_id
1 'polypeptide(L)'
;MGEVRDTLGELSQAVENVRDDSRSTAKIIHGHFQHHAKAETRKVVFDWISTRTFVLEQTDLLNIRYEGTDTWFLEFQNFKTWLSFPGSEECCRVLFCLGGIGAGKTIITATVVDHLHSEYRDRDDIAFAYVYCDYKNRFLDTSSTLLRSILRQVLKPYLPYLPS
;
A
#
# COMPACT_ATOMS: atom_id res chain seq x y z
N MET A 1 51.07 -32.18 -27.34
CA MET A 1 49.64 -32.50 -27.61
C MET A 1 48.74 -32.39 -26.38
N GLY A 2 49.22 -32.60 -25.14
CA GLY A 2 48.41 -32.41 -23.92
C GLY A 2 47.97 -30.95 -23.68
N GLU A 3 48.91 -30.01 -23.76
CA GLU A 3 48.68 -28.58 -23.48
C GLU A 3 47.64 -27.91 -24.40
N VAL A 4 47.58 -28.31 -25.68
CA VAL A 4 46.56 -27.83 -26.64
C VAL A 4 45.17 -28.37 -26.30
N ARG A 5 45.09 -29.60 -25.78
CA ARG A 5 43.82 -30.22 -25.38
C ARG A 5 43.29 -29.60 -24.09
N ASP A 6 44.18 -29.26 -23.16
CA ASP A 6 43.82 -28.64 -21.88
C ASP A 6 43.30 -27.21 -22.11
N THR A 7 43.99 -26.41 -22.92
CA THR A 7 43.54 -25.06 -23.32
C THR A 7 42.21 -25.06 -24.07
N LEU A 8 41.95 -26.06 -24.93
CA LEU A 8 40.64 -26.24 -25.58
C LEU A 8 39.52 -26.56 -24.58
N GLY A 9 39.83 -27.35 -23.55
CA GLY A 9 38.90 -27.66 -22.46
C GLY A 9 38.54 -26.42 -21.64
N GLU A 10 39.53 -25.62 -21.27
CA GLU A 10 39.33 -24.35 -20.56
C GLU A 10 38.49 -23.35 -21.37
N LEU A 11 38.75 -23.23 -22.67
CA LEU A 11 37.98 -22.36 -23.55
C LEU A 11 36.51 -22.81 -23.65
N SER A 12 36.26 -24.13 -23.77
CA SER A 12 34.91 -24.69 -23.80
C SER A 12 34.15 -24.38 -22.52
N GLN A 13 34.80 -24.56 -21.36
CA GLN A 13 34.20 -24.26 -20.07
C GLN A 13 33.88 -22.77 -19.91
N ALA A 14 34.79 -21.90 -20.35
CA ALA A 14 34.57 -20.45 -20.31
C ALA A 14 33.37 -20.03 -21.18
N VAL A 15 33.22 -20.61 -22.37
CA VAL A 15 32.08 -20.34 -23.26
C VAL A 15 30.76 -20.81 -22.65
N GLU A 16 30.74 -21.97 -21.99
CA GLU A 16 29.55 -22.47 -21.28
C GLU A 16 29.17 -21.55 -20.12
N ASN A 17 30.13 -21.14 -19.30
CA ASN A 17 29.90 -20.22 -18.19
C ASN A 17 29.32 -18.88 -18.67
N VAL A 18 29.90 -18.29 -19.73
CA VAL A 18 29.40 -17.04 -20.33
C VAL A 18 27.99 -17.21 -20.88
N ARG A 19 27.68 -18.37 -21.50
CA ARG A 19 26.35 -18.67 -22.01
C ARG A 19 25.31 -18.76 -20.89
N ASP A 20 25.66 -19.37 -19.77
CA ASP A 20 24.77 -19.50 -18.62
C ASP A 20 24.57 -18.16 -17.91
N ASP A 21 25.64 -17.37 -17.72
CA ASP A 21 25.56 -16.01 -17.21
C ASP A 21 24.69 -15.11 -18.09
N SER A 22 24.85 -15.21 -19.42
CA SER A 22 24.04 -14.47 -20.39
C SER A 22 22.56 -14.87 -20.29
N ARG A 23 22.25 -16.18 -20.17
CA ARG A 23 20.88 -16.67 -19.98
C ARG A 23 20.28 -16.21 -18.65
N SER A 24 21.07 -16.24 -17.58
CA SER A 24 20.68 -15.76 -16.25
C SER A 24 20.33 -14.28 -16.29
N THR A 25 21.21 -13.47 -16.89
CA THR A 25 21.02 -12.02 -17.08
C THR A 25 19.75 -11.74 -17.91
N ALA A 26 19.54 -12.47 -19.00
CA ALA A 26 18.35 -12.33 -19.84
C ALA A 26 17.06 -12.63 -19.07
N LYS A 27 17.05 -13.65 -18.21
CA LYS A 27 15.88 -13.97 -17.35
C LYS A 27 15.58 -12.85 -16.36
N ILE A 28 16.61 -12.28 -15.72
CA ILE A 28 16.44 -11.16 -14.78
C ILE A 28 15.86 -9.95 -15.50
N ILE A 29 16.45 -9.58 -16.64
CA ILE A 29 15.99 -8.45 -17.47
C ILE A 29 14.54 -8.67 -17.90
N HIS A 30 14.20 -9.87 -18.37
CA HIS A 30 12.84 -10.20 -18.77
C HIS A 30 11.86 -10.11 -17.60
N GLY A 31 12.24 -10.60 -16.41
CA GLY A 31 11.45 -10.49 -15.19
C GLY A 31 11.17 -9.03 -14.81
N HIS A 32 12.20 -8.18 -14.87
CA HIS A 32 12.03 -6.74 -14.62
C HIS A 32 11.10 -6.07 -15.64
N PHE A 33 11.25 -6.36 -16.93
CA PHE A 33 10.37 -5.82 -17.97
C PHE A 33 8.92 -6.22 -17.76
N GLN A 34 8.65 -7.50 -17.47
CA GLN A 34 7.29 -7.97 -17.22
C GLN A 34 6.69 -7.32 -15.96
N HIS A 35 7.46 -7.21 -14.88
CA HIS A 35 7.00 -6.55 -13.66
C HIS A 35 6.70 -5.07 -13.90
N HIS A 36 7.57 -4.36 -14.63
CA HIS A 36 7.37 -2.96 -14.98
C HIS A 36 6.13 -2.76 -15.87
N ALA A 37 5.94 -3.60 -16.89
CA ALA A 37 4.77 -3.54 -17.76
C ALA A 37 3.45 -3.73 -16.96
N LYS A 38 3.41 -4.75 -16.09
CA LYS A 38 2.25 -4.99 -15.21
C LYS A 38 2.01 -3.83 -14.24
N ALA A 39 3.07 -3.26 -13.66
CA ALA A 39 2.97 -2.11 -12.76
C ALA A 39 2.38 -0.88 -13.47
N GLU A 40 2.76 -0.62 -14.72
CA GLU A 40 2.24 0.49 -15.51
C GLU A 40 0.78 0.30 -15.87
N THR A 41 0.39 -0.89 -16.38
CA THR A 41 -1.02 -1.20 -16.64
C THR A 41 -1.88 -1.02 -15.38
N ARG A 42 -1.39 -1.51 -14.24
CA ARG A 42 -2.07 -1.35 -12.94
C ARG A 42 -2.22 0.12 -12.56
N LYS A 43 -1.19 0.93 -12.77
CA LYS A 43 -1.23 2.37 -12.51
C LYS A 43 -2.30 3.05 -13.37
N VAL A 44 -2.34 2.75 -14.68
CA VAL A 44 -3.36 3.29 -15.60
C VAL A 44 -4.78 2.98 -15.12
N VAL A 45 -5.05 1.74 -14.71
CA VAL A 45 -6.37 1.33 -14.20
C VAL A 45 -6.74 2.11 -12.93
N PHE A 46 -5.83 2.20 -11.96
CA PHE A 46 -6.14 2.95 -10.74
C PHE A 46 -6.30 4.44 -10.98
N ASP A 47 -5.48 5.03 -11.85
CA ASP A 47 -5.54 6.46 -12.18
C ASP A 47 -6.84 6.79 -12.93
N TRP A 48 -7.37 5.86 -13.73
CA TRP A 48 -8.72 5.95 -14.29
C TRP A 48 -9.82 5.96 -13.22
N ILE A 49 -9.68 5.17 -12.14
CA ILE A 49 -10.64 5.17 -11.02
C ILE A 49 -10.59 6.52 -10.29
N SER A 50 -9.40 6.90 -9.82
CA SER A 50 -9.17 8.14 -9.08
C SER A 50 -7.71 8.54 -9.10
N THR A 51 -7.40 9.79 -9.37
CA THR A 51 -6.05 10.36 -9.16
C THR A 51 -5.87 10.90 -7.73
N ARG A 52 -6.95 11.05 -6.96
CA ARG A 52 -6.91 11.54 -5.57
C ARG A 52 -6.50 10.42 -4.63
N THR A 53 -5.38 10.62 -3.94
CA THR A 53 -4.86 9.73 -2.90
C THR A 53 -4.60 10.52 -1.63
N PHE A 54 -4.57 9.83 -0.48
CA PHE A 54 -4.31 10.43 0.83
C PHE A 54 -3.00 9.94 1.47
N VAL A 55 -2.12 9.33 0.66
CA VAL A 55 -0.88 8.70 1.15
C VAL A 55 0.11 9.76 1.62
N LEU A 56 0.23 10.87 0.89
CA LEU A 56 1.11 11.98 1.27
C LEU A 56 0.59 12.67 2.53
N GLU A 57 -0.72 13.00 2.57
CA GLU A 57 -1.34 13.58 3.77
C GLU A 57 -1.18 12.69 5.00
N GLN A 58 -1.36 11.38 4.87
CA GLN A 58 -1.10 10.43 5.96
C GLN A 58 0.37 10.49 6.41
N THR A 59 1.30 10.46 5.47
CA THR A 59 2.75 10.45 5.75
C THR A 59 3.16 11.73 6.46
N ASP A 60 2.69 12.88 5.97
CA ASP A 60 2.97 14.18 6.57
C ASP A 60 2.39 14.29 7.99
N LEU A 61 1.17 13.82 8.21
CA LEU A 61 0.53 13.79 9.53
C LEU A 61 1.31 12.91 10.51
N LEU A 62 1.81 11.75 10.08
CA LEU A 62 2.65 10.89 10.90
C LEU A 62 4.04 11.49 11.18
N ASN A 63 4.59 12.27 10.25
CA ASN A 63 5.89 12.94 10.43
C ASN A 63 5.83 14.10 11.43
N ILE A 64 4.71 14.83 11.49
CA ILE A 64 4.53 15.93 12.46
C ILE A 64 4.02 15.45 13.82
N ARG A 65 3.59 14.18 13.93
CA ARG A 65 3.16 13.57 15.19
C ARG A 65 4.32 13.56 16.17
N TYR A 66 4.11 14.12 17.36
CA TYR A 66 5.07 13.95 18.45
C TYR A 66 4.87 12.56 19.07
N GLU A 67 5.93 11.75 19.03
CA GLU A 67 5.90 10.35 19.42
C GLU A 67 5.38 10.17 20.86
N GLY A 68 4.37 9.30 21.03
CA GLY A 68 3.75 9.00 22.33
C GLY A 68 2.58 9.90 22.76
N THR A 69 2.22 10.94 21.99
CA THR A 69 1.21 11.94 22.42
C THR A 69 -0.23 11.58 22.06
N ASP A 70 -0.45 10.49 21.34
CA ASP A 70 -1.73 10.10 20.75
C ASP A 70 -2.02 8.59 20.83
N THR A 71 -1.08 7.81 21.36
CA THR A 71 -1.29 6.41 21.72
C THR A 71 -2.32 6.26 22.85
N TRP A 72 -2.48 7.29 23.70
CA TRP A 72 -3.53 7.34 24.72
C TRP A 72 -4.90 7.03 24.11
N PHE A 73 -5.18 7.49 22.88
CA PHE A 73 -6.46 7.26 22.20
C PHE A 73 -6.71 5.78 21.91
N LEU A 74 -5.68 5.03 21.51
CA LEU A 74 -5.77 3.59 21.24
C LEU A 74 -6.08 2.78 22.51
N GLU A 75 -5.72 3.34 23.67
CA GLU A 75 -6.03 2.75 24.97
C GLU A 75 -7.45 3.04 25.45
N PHE A 76 -8.20 3.95 24.82
CA PHE A 76 -9.58 4.26 25.23
C PHE A 76 -10.48 3.06 25.08
N GLN A 77 -11.29 2.82 26.12
CA GLN A 77 -12.28 1.77 26.10
C GLN A 77 -13.25 1.91 24.92
N ASN A 78 -13.64 3.14 24.55
CA ASN A 78 -14.53 3.38 23.41
C ASN A 78 -13.90 2.93 22.09
N PHE A 79 -12.60 3.17 21.89
CA PHE A 79 -11.88 2.72 20.71
C PHE A 79 -11.80 1.18 20.68
N LYS A 80 -11.38 0.57 21.80
CA LYS A 80 -11.30 -0.89 21.93
C LYS A 80 -12.65 -1.58 21.72
N THR A 81 -13.73 -1.03 22.27
CA THR A 81 -15.09 -1.55 22.08
C THR A 81 -15.54 -1.42 20.62
N TRP A 82 -15.29 -0.28 19.98
CA TRP A 82 -15.58 -0.08 18.56
C TRP A 82 -14.81 -1.07 17.67
N LEU A 83 -13.54 -1.33 18.00
CA LEU A 83 -12.67 -2.24 17.26
C LEU A 83 -13.00 -3.72 17.49
N SER A 84 -13.22 -4.11 18.75
CA SER A 84 -13.56 -5.49 19.13
C SER A 84 -14.75 -5.95 18.30
N PHE A 85 -14.69 -7.12 17.66
CA PHE A 85 -15.80 -7.66 16.87
C PHE A 85 -16.65 -8.60 17.75
N PRO A 86 -17.73 -8.15 18.43
CA PRO A 86 -18.73 -9.06 18.92
C PRO A 86 -19.60 -9.47 17.72
N GLY A 87 -19.66 -10.77 17.45
CA GLY A 87 -20.32 -11.34 16.27
C GLY A 87 -21.85 -11.25 16.29
N SER A 88 -22.42 -10.04 16.25
CA SER A 88 -23.86 -9.84 16.16
C SER A 88 -24.23 -8.65 15.27
N GLU A 89 -24.84 -8.96 14.12
CA GLU A 89 -25.92 -8.26 13.40
C GLU A 89 -25.73 -6.81 12.90
N GLU A 90 -24.80 -6.01 13.43
CA GLU A 90 -24.54 -4.65 12.94
C GLU A 90 -23.37 -4.59 11.95
N CYS A 91 -23.69 -4.56 10.65
CA CYS A 91 -22.69 -4.44 9.57
C CYS A 91 -21.89 -3.12 9.56
N CYS A 92 -22.29 -2.10 10.32
CA CYS A 92 -21.67 -0.77 10.26
C CYS A 92 -21.53 -0.16 11.65
N ARG A 93 -20.30 0.17 12.05
CA ARG A 93 -19.98 0.77 13.35
C ARG A 93 -19.21 2.06 13.16
N VAL A 94 -19.68 3.13 13.79
CA VAL A 94 -19.11 4.48 13.65
C VAL A 94 -18.62 4.97 15.01
N LEU A 95 -17.34 5.37 15.08
CA LEU A 95 -16.77 6.04 16.24
C LEU A 95 -16.66 7.53 15.97
N PHE A 96 -17.38 8.33 16.75
CA PHE A 96 -17.33 9.80 16.65
C PHE A 96 -16.28 10.37 17.61
N CYS A 97 -15.35 11.16 17.05
CA CYS A 97 -14.39 11.95 17.83
C CYS A 97 -14.82 13.42 17.84
N LEU A 98 -15.56 13.83 18.87
CA LEU A 98 -15.99 15.22 19.06
C LEU A 98 -14.96 15.99 19.87
N GLY A 99 -14.69 17.24 19.49
CA GLY A 99 -13.82 18.11 20.28
C GLY A 99 -13.64 19.49 19.66
N GLY A 100 -13.03 20.41 20.39
CA GLY A 100 -12.71 21.75 19.90
C GLY A 100 -11.69 21.78 18.75
N ILE A 101 -11.59 22.93 18.09
CA ILE A 101 -10.50 23.19 17.13
C ILE A 101 -9.17 23.05 17.87
N GLY A 102 -8.16 22.41 17.25
CA GLY A 102 -6.85 22.21 17.86
C GLY A 102 -6.75 21.01 18.83
N ALA A 103 -7.84 20.28 19.10
CA ALA A 103 -7.82 19.10 19.98
C ALA A 103 -7.08 17.87 19.41
N GLY A 104 -6.30 18.01 18.34
CA GLY A 104 -5.52 16.92 17.77
C GLY A 104 -6.30 15.85 17.00
N LYS A 105 -7.59 16.04 16.70
CA LYS A 105 -8.44 15.03 16.01
C LYS A 105 -7.79 14.45 14.75
N THR A 106 -7.21 15.29 13.90
CA THR A 106 -6.56 14.84 12.66
C THR A 106 -5.35 13.95 12.93
N ILE A 107 -4.55 14.28 13.96
CA ILE A 107 -3.40 13.47 14.38
C ILE A 107 -3.87 12.13 14.97
N ILE A 108 -4.91 12.17 15.80
CA ILE A 108 -5.56 10.95 16.31
C ILE A 108 -6.04 10.06 15.16
N THR A 109 -6.71 10.63 14.15
CA THR A 109 -7.15 9.89 12.97
C THR A 109 -5.96 9.25 12.24
N ALA A 110 -4.87 10.00 12.02
CA ALA A 110 -3.67 9.46 11.38
C ALA A 110 -3.07 8.28 12.17
N THR A 111 -3.06 8.36 13.49
CA THR A 111 -2.56 7.30 14.37
C THR A 111 -3.46 6.08 14.39
N VAL A 112 -4.79 6.27 14.36
CA VAL A 112 -5.72 5.16 14.17
C VAL A 112 -5.50 4.48 12.82
N VAL A 113 -5.34 5.26 11.75
CA VAL A 113 -5.07 4.73 10.40
C VAL A 113 -3.79 3.89 10.38
N ASP A 114 -2.72 4.42 10.96
CA ASP A 114 -1.41 3.75 11.08
C ASP A 114 -1.51 2.44 11.89
N HIS A 115 -2.16 2.49 13.05
CA HIS A 115 -2.38 1.33 13.91
C HIS A 115 -3.19 0.23 13.21
N LEU A 116 -4.34 0.57 12.62
CA LEU A 116 -5.18 -0.41 11.93
C LEU A 116 -4.49 -0.99 10.69
N HIS A 117 -3.73 -0.17 9.96
CA HIS A 117 -2.97 -0.65 8.82
C HIS A 117 -1.88 -1.66 9.24
N SER A 118 -1.23 -1.44 10.39
CA SER A 118 -0.24 -2.35 10.95
C SER A 118 -0.87 -3.65 11.47
N GLU A 119 -1.94 -3.55 12.26
CA GLU A 119 -2.64 -4.69 12.87
C GLU A 119 -3.22 -5.66 11.83
N TYR A 120 -3.79 -5.13 10.75
CA TYR A 120 -4.49 -5.92 9.73
C TYR A 120 -3.71 -6.09 8.44
N ARG A 121 -2.40 -5.78 8.44
CA ARG A 121 -1.56 -5.82 7.24
C ARG A 121 -1.57 -7.17 6.51
N ASP A 122 -1.56 -8.26 7.28
CA ASP A 122 -1.44 -9.62 6.77
C ASP A 122 -2.80 -10.32 6.60
N ARG A 123 -3.91 -9.57 6.68
CA ARG A 123 -5.27 -10.07 6.58
C ARG A 123 -5.88 -9.74 5.22
N ASP A 124 -6.01 -10.75 4.36
CA ASP A 124 -6.58 -10.60 3.01
C ASP A 124 -8.12 -10.50 2.99
N ASP A 125 -8.77 -10.81 4.11
CA ASP A 125 -10.23 -10.75 4.30
C ASP A 125 -10.73 -9.34 4.68
N ILE A 126 -9.82 -8.39 4.89
CA ILE A 126 -10.15 -7.04 5.34
C ILE A 126 -9.69 -6.02 4.29
N ALA A 127 -10.66 -5.26 3.75
CA ALA A 127 -10.36 -4.09 2.95
C ALA A 127 -10.19 -2.85 3.85
N PHE A 128 -9.10 -2.11 3.64
CA PHE A 128 -8.79 -0.91 4.41
C PHE A 128 -8.77 0.34 3.51
N ALA A 129 -9.44 1.40 3.95
CA ALA A 129 -9.46 2.68 3.25
C ALA A 129 -9.66 3.84 4.23
N TYR A 130 -9.09 4.99 3.89
CA TYR A 130 -9.20 6.22 4.67
C TYR A 130 -9.22 7.45 3.77
N VAL A 131 -9.81 8.55 4.26
CA VAL A 131 -9.88 9.83 3.55
C VAL A 131 -9.72 10.97 4.54
N TYR A 132 -9.11 12.07 4.07
CA TYR A 132 -9.03 13.33 4.82
C TYR A 132 -9.88 14.39 4.15
N CYS A 133 -10.92 14.83 4.85
CA CYS A 133 -11.80 15.87 4.33
C CYS A 133 -11.30 17.25 4.76
N ASP A 134 -10.72 18.00 3.83
CA ASP A 134 -10.35 19.40 4.06
C ASP A 134 -11.53 20.32 3.69
N TYR A 135 -12.13 20.95 4.71
CA TYR A 135 -13.25 21.87 4.52
C TYR A 135 -12.88 23.12 3.72
N LYS A 136 -11.58 23.47 3.61
CA LYS A 136 -11.10 24.60 2.80
C LYS A 136 -11.02 24.23 1.31
N ASN A 137 -10.92 22.94 0.99
CA ASN A 137 -10.72 22.43 -0.36
C ASN A 137 -11.91 21.62 -0.89
N ARG A 138 -13.13 21.94 -0.46
CA ARG A 138 -14.39 21.25 -0.83
C ARG A 138 -14.62 21.07 -2.33
N PHE A 139 -14.07 21.95 -3.16
CA PHE A 139 -14.17 21.84 -4.62
C PHE A 139 -13.33 20.71 -5.20
N LEU A 140 -12.20 20.37 -4.56
CA LEU A 140 -11.33 19.26 -4.95
C LEU A 140 -11.85 17.92 -4.40
N ASP A 141 -12.38 17.95 -3.17
CA ASP A 141 -12.87 16.77 -2.44
C ASP A 141 -14.39 16.62 -2.50
N THR A 142 -14.94 16.56 -3.71
CA THR A 142 -16.36 16.22 -3.89
C THR A 142 -16.67 14.81 -3.37
N SER A 143 -17.93 14.52 -3.02
CA SER A 143 -18.35 13.19 -2.58
C SER A 143 -17.98 12.10 -3.59
N SER A 144 -18.11 12.38 -4.89
CA SER A 144 -17.69 11.49 -5.97
C SER A 144 -16.18 11.23 -5.97
N THR A 145 -15.37 12.29 -5.81
CA THR A 145 -13.90 12.16 -5.71
C THR A 145 -13.48 11.30 -4.52
N LEU A 146 -14.10 11.51 -3.35
CA LEU A 146 -13.81 10.76 -2.13
C LEU A 146 -14.20 9.27 -2.29
N LEU A 147 -15.39 8.99 -2.81
CA LEU A 147 -15.85 7.62 -3.08
C LEU A 147 -14.92 6.89 -4.06
N ARG A 148 -14.50 7.57 -5.13
CA ARG A 148 -13.53 7.02 -6.09
C ARG A 148 -12.17 6.76 -5.44
N SER A 149 -11.73 7.62 -4.54
CA SER A 149 -10.49 7.41 -3.77
C SER A 149 -10.58 6.20 -2.84
N ILE A 150 -11.72 6.01 -2.15
CA ILE A 150 -11.99 4.83 -1.34
C ILE A 150 -11.98 3.57 -2.22
N LEU A 151 -12.70 3.60 -3.35
CA LEU A 151 -12.75 2.47 -4.28
C LEU A 151 -11.35 2.09 -4.80
N ARG A 152 -10.52 3.08 -5.15
CA ARG A 152 -9.12 2.86 -5.52
C ARG A 152 -8.33 2.13 -4.43
N GLN A 153 -8.52 2.51 -3.16
CA GLN A 153 -7.82 1.89 -2.03
C GLN A 153 -8.29 0.45 -1.80
N VAL A 154 -9.62 0.22 -1.77
CA VAL A 154 -10.22 -1.09 -1.55
C VAL A 154 -9.84 -2.09 -2.64
N LEU A 155 -9.78 -1.66 -3.91
CA LEU A 155 -9.43 -2.55 -5.02
C LEU A 155 -7.92 -2.81 -5.14
N LYS A 156 -7.07 -2.06 -4.42
CA LYS A 156 -5.60 -2.15 -4.51
C LYS A 156 -5.06 -3.57 -4.27
N PRO A 157 -5.54 -4.33 -3.26
CA PRO A 157 -5.10 -5.71 -3.03
C PRO A 157 -5.66 -6.70 -4.05
N TYR A 158 -6.84 -6.44 -4.63
CA TYR A 158 -7.58 -7.40 -5.46
C TYR A 158 -7.32 -7.30 -6.97
N LEU A 159 -6.68 -6.22 -7.43
CA LEU A 159 -6.36 -5.98 -8.85
C LEU A 159 -5.02 -6.54 -9.41
N PRO A 160 -4.24 -7.45 -8.78
CA PRO A 160 -3.08 -8.06 -9.44
C PRO A 160 -3.46 -9.07 -10.55
N TYR A 161 -4.75 -9.33 -10.78
CA TYR A 161 -5.26 -10.44 -11.59
C TYR A 161 -5.99 -10.06 -12.89
N LEU A 162 -6.00 -8.79 -13.33
CA LEU A 162 -6.60 -8.47 -14.63
C LEU A 162 -5.78 -9.14 -15.75
N PRO A 163 -6.34 -10.12 -16.49
CA PRO A 163 -5.73 -10.57 -17.73
C PRO A 163 -5.82 -9.40 -18.71
N SER A 164 -4.71 -9.12 -19.38
CA SER A 164 -4.68 -8.26 -20.57
C SER A 164 -5.61 -8.81 -21.66
#